data_AF-A0AAE9L7B6-F1
#
_entry.id   AF-A0AAE9L7B6-F1
#
_cell.length_a   1.000
_cell.length_b   1.000
_cell.length_c   1.000
_cell.angle_alpha   90.00
_cell.angle_beta   90.00
_cell.angle_gamma   90.00
#
_symmetry.space_group_name_H-M   'P 1'
#
loop_
_entity.id
_entity.type
_entity.pdbx_description
1 polymer ?
#
loop_
_entity_poly.entity_id
_entity_poly.type
_entity_poly.pdbx_seq_one_letter_code
_entity_poly.pdbx_strand_id
1 'polypeptide(L)'
;MDYKEKRKKIIEQKQNKELLEMDEAITGFLQSRKLKNLTENTHDFYFQTLSKFKEFLAENDVSRPIDVITEDVYEFIQRRLDIGNKAPTVNRD
;
A
#
# COMPACT_ATOMS: atom_id res chain seq x y z
N MET A 1 -4.23 21.64 -2.42
CA MET A 1 -2.83 21.26 -2.68
C MET A 1 -2.88 19.86 -3.26
N ASP A 2 -2.40 19.72 -4.49
CA ASP A 2 -2.45 18.48 -5.28
C ASP A 2 -1.65 17.37 -4.56
N TYR A 3 -2.11 16.13 -4.63
CA TYR A 3 -1.47 14.95 -4.02
C TYR A 3 0.01 14.86 -4.43
N LYS A 4 0.30 15.09 -5.71
CA LYS A 4 1.67 15.05 -6.25
C LYS A 4 2.57 16.12 -5.63
N GLU A 5 2.02 17.30 -5.33
CA GLU A 5 2.76 18.40 -4.69
C GLU A 5 3.11 18.11 -3.23
N LYS A 6 2.18 17.48 -2.48
CA LYS A 6 2.43 17.08 -1.08
C LYS A 6 3.51 16.02 -0.99
N ARG A 7 3.44 15.00 -1.88
CA ARG A 7 4.39 13.88 -1.92
C ARG A 7 5.83 14.33 -2.18
N LYS A 8 6.02 15.23 -3.16
CA LYS A 8 7.35 15.75 -3.52
C LYS A 8 8.10 16.35 -2.31
N LYS A 9 7.41 17.12 -1.47
CA LYS A 9 7.99 17.77 -0.28
C LYS A 9 8.45 16.79 0.80
N ILE A 10 7.80 15.64 0.91
CA ILE A 10 8.09 14.64 1.96
C ILE A 10 9.31 13.80 1.59
N ILE A 11 9.48 13.49 0.30
CA ILE A 11 10.59 12.66 -0.20
C ILE A 11 11.93 13.37 -0.07
N GLU A 12 11.96 14.69 -0.27
CA GLU A 12 13.18 15.51 -0.14
C GLU A 12 13.84 15.42 1.27
N GLN A 13 13.16 14.83 2.26
CA GLN A 13 13.64 14.71 3.65
C GLN A 13 14.12 13.30 4.05
N LYS A 14 14.04 12.25 3.20
CA LYS A 14 14.41 10.87 3.58
C LYS A 14 15.83 10.48 3.12
N GLN A 15 16.68 10.03 4.05
CA GLN A 15 18.02 9.45 3.78
C GLN A 15 18.04 7.91 3.79
N ASN A 16 18.95 7.36 2.97
CA ASN A 16 19.20 5.96 2.62
C ASN A 16 19.16 4.93 3.77
N LYS A 17 18.30 3.93 3.62
CA LYS A 17 18.35 2.61 4.29
C LYS A 17 18.26 1.53 3.21
N GLU A 18 18.67 0.30 3.56
CA GLU A 18 18.59 -0.89 2.70
C GLU A 18 17.26 -0.97 1.96
N LEU A 19 17.36 -1.17 0.65
CA LEU A 19 16.26 -1.01 -0.30
C LEU A 19 15.62 -2.37 -0.54
N LEU A 20 14.52 -2.63 0.17
CA LEU A 20 13.65 -3.76 -0.10
C LEU A 20 12.76 -3.42 -1.31
N GLU A 21 12.59 -4.34 -2.25
CA GLU A 21 11.65 -4.16 -3.36
C GLU A 21 10.20 -4.37 -2.89
N MET A 22 9.23 -3.76 -3.59
CA MET A 22 7.81 -3.82 -3.17
C MET A 22 7.28 -5.26 -3.13
N ASP A 23 7.67 -6.09 -4.09
CA ASP A 23 7.25 -7.50 -4.16
C ASP A 23 7.85 -8.35 -3.03
N GLU A 24 9.09 -8.05 -2.62
CA GLU A 24 9.73 -8.67 -1.47
C GLU A 24 9.01 -8.26 -0.17
N ALA A 25 8.58 -7.01 -0.06
CA ALA A 25 7.82 -6.50 1.07
C ALA A 25 6.46 -7.19 1.21
N ILE A 26 5.72 -7.31 0.11
CA ILE A 26 4.41 -7.98 0.09
C ILE A 26 4.56 -9.46 0.44
N THR A 27 5.54 -10.14 -0.17
CA THR A 27 5.81 -11.56 0.10
C THR A 27 6.20 -11.78 1.57
N GLY A 28 7.11 -10.96 2.10
CA GLY A 28 7.55 -11.03 3.48
C GLY A 28 6.41 -10.75 4.47
N PHE A 29 5.52 -9.81 4.15
CA PHE A 29 4.31 -9.56 4.92
C PHE A 29 3.41 -10.79 4.96
N LEU A 30 3.03 -11.33 3.79
CA LEU A 30 2.15 -12.50 3.64
C LEU A 30 2.70 -13.76 4.33
N GLN A 31 4.02 -13.95 4.30
CA GLN A 31 4.69 -15.06 4.97
C GLN A 31 4.93 -14.84 6.46
N SER A 32 4.63 -13.65 7.00
CA SER A 32 4.85 -13.37 8.42
C SER A 32 4.02 -14.31 9.30
N ARG A 33 4.60 -14.75 10.42
CA ARG A 33 3.97 -15.75 11.31
C ARG A 33 2.59 -15.32 11.84
N LYS A 34 2.29 -14.01 11.87
CA LYS A 34 0.97 -13.50 12.27
C LYS A 34 -0.11 -13.74 11.20
N LEU A 35 0.27 -13.76 9.92
CA LEU A 35 -0.65 -14.04 8.81
C LEU A 35 -0.77 -15.53 8.48
N LYS A 36 0.22 -16.36 8.83
CA LYS A 36 0.16 -17.82 8.63
C LYS A 36 -1.01 -18.51 9.36
N ASN A 37 -1.60 -17.86 10.36
CA ASN A 37 -2.75 -18.37 11.11
C ASN A 37 -4.11 -17.86 10.57
N LEU A 38 -4.12 -17.26 9.38
CA LEU A 38 -5.34 -16.76 8.75
C LEU A 38 -5.98 -17.81 7.85
N THR A 39 -7.29 -17.65 7.63
CA THR A 39 -8.01 -18.43 6.62
C THR A 39 -7.51 -18.07 5.21
N GLU A 40 -7.59 -19.01 4.28
CA GLU A 40 -7.25 -18.81 2.86
C GLU A 40 -7.94 -17.58 2.26
N ASN A 41 -9.25 -17.43 2.52
CA ASN A 41 -10.02 -16.24 2.11
C ASN A 41 -9.40 -14.92 2.61
N THR A 42 -8.83 -14.92 3.81
CA THR A 42 -8.21 -13.72 4.36
C THR A 42 -6.83 -13.46 3.74
N HIS A 43 -6.07 -14.53 3.50
CA HIS A 43 -4.79 -14.43 2.81
C HIS A 43 -4.98 -13.85 1.40
N ASP A 44 -5.94 -14.39 0.64
CA ASP A 44 -6.26 -13.94 -0.71
C ASP A 44 -6.75 -12.49 -0.73
N PHE A 45 -7.55 -12.10 0.26
CA PHE A 45 -7.97 -10.71 0.42
C PHE A 45 -6.78 -9.76 0.59
N TYR A 46 -5.82 -10.11 1.47
CA TYR A 46 -4.62 -9.30 1.67
C TYR A 46 -3.76 -9.24 0.40
N PHE A 47 -3.55 -10.39 -0.26
CA PHE A 47 -2.79 -10.46 -1.50
C PHE A 47 -3.41 -9.57 -2.60
N GLN A 48 -4.72 -9.66 -2.81
CA GLN A 48 -5.42 -8.84 -3.80
C GLN A 48 -5.35 -7.35 -3.45
N THR A 49 -5.55 -6.99 -2.18
CA THR A 49 -5.53 -5.61 -1.72
C THR A 49 -4.15 -4.99 -1.89
N LEU A 50 -3.09 -5.71 -1.50
CA LEU A 50 -1.71 -5.25 -1.63
C LEU A 50 -1.25 -5.19 -3.09
N SER A 51 -1.67 -6.13 -3.94
CA SER A 51 -1.40 -6.09 -5.38
C SER A 51 -1.99 -4.83 -6.03
N LYS A 52 -3.25 -4.54 -5.71
CA LYS A 52 -3.94 -3.33 -6.15
C LYS A 52 -3.30 -2.04 -5.63
N PHE A 53 -2.80 -2.06 -4.39
CA PHE A 53 -2.07 -0.92 -3.84
C PHE A 53 -0.72 -0.74 -4.53
N LYS A 54 0.00 -1.82 -4.82
CA LYS A 54 1.24 -1.79 -5.62
C LYS A 54 1.03 -1.17 -6.99
N GLU A 55 -0.04 -1.55 -7.70
CA GLU A 55 -0.40 -0.97 -9.01
C GLU A 55 -0.63 0.53 -8.90
N PHE A 56 -1.43 0.96 -7.93
CA PHE A 56 -1.65 2.39 -7.65
C PHE A 56 -0.34 3.14 -7.34
N LEU A 57 0.55 2.54 -6.55
CA LEU A 57 1.85 3.12 -6.21
C LEU A 57 2.75 3.24 -7.46
N ALA A 58 2.77 2.22 -8.32
CA ALA A 58 3.53 2.22 -9.56
C ALA A 58 3.05 3.32 -10.53
N GLU A 59 1.73 3.54 -10.65
CA GLU A 59 1.14 4.65 -11.42
C GLU A 59 1.58 6.04 -10.93
N ASN A 60 2.04 6.14 -9.68
CA ASN A 60 2.48 7.38 -9.04
C ASN A 60 4.00 7.42 -8.81
N ASP A 61 4.75 6.63 -9.58
CA ASP A 61 6.22 6.54 -9.55
C ASP A 61 6.75 6.18 -8.15
N VAL A 62 6.03 5.29 -7.44
CA VAL A 62 6.43 4.74 -6.14
C VAL A 62 6.79 3.28 -6.30
N SER A 63 8.07 3.01 -6.50
CA SER A 63 8.57 1.65 -6.70
C SER A 63 8.95 0.92 -5.41
N ARG A 64 9.23 1.64 -4.32
CA ARG A 64 9.79 1.07 -3.09
C ARG A 64 8.90 1.32 -1.87
N PRO A 65 8.81 0.36 -0.92
CA PRO A 65 8.04 0.51 0.32
C PRO A 65 8.45 1.73 1.16
N ILE A 66 9.76 2.05 1.20
CA ILE A 66 10.26 3.18 1.99
C ILE A 66 9.78 4.55 1.46
N ASP A 67 9.42 4.60 0.18
CA ASP A 67 8.95 5.80 -0.49
C ASP A 67 7.42 5.98 -0.37
N VAL A 68 6.74 5.02 0.27
CA VAL A 68 5.33 5.12 0.61
C VAL A 68 5.15 6.09 1.77
N ILE A 69 4.20 7.00 1.61
CA ILE A 69 3.80 7.98 2.61
C ILE A 69 2.33 7.81 2.97
N THR A 70 1.91 8.42 4.08
CA THR A 70 0.52 8.35 4.56
C THR A 70 -0.47 8.84 3.51
N GLU A 71 -0.10 9.87 2.75
CA GLU A 71 -0.92 10.44 1.69
C GLU A 71 -1.22 9.44 0.57
N ASP A 72 -0.28 8.55 0.23
CA ASP A 72 -0.48 7.51 -0.78
C ASP A 72 -1.58 6.53 -0.31
N VAL A 73 -1.59 6.21 0.99
CA VAL A 73 -2.60 5.32 1.59
C VAL A 73 -3.97 5.99 1.60
N TYR A 74 -4.05 7.28 1.98
CA TYR A 74 -5.31 8.01 1.98
C TYR A 74 -5.90 8.20 0.59
N GLU A 75 -5.06 8.53 -0.39
CA GLU A 75 -5.49 8.65 -1.79
C GLU A 75 -5.99 7.31 -2.34
N PHE A 76 -5.29 6.21 -2.04
CA PHE A 76 -5.73 4.88 -2.44
C PHE A 76 -7.09 4.52 -1.82
N ILE A 77 -7.28 4.80 -0.53
CA ILE A 77 -8.56 4.59 0.17
C ILE A 77 -9.67 5.44 -0.46
N GLN A 78 -9.41 6.72 -0.73
CA GLN A 78 -10.39 7.62 -1.32
C GLN A 78 -10.82 7.16 -2.71
N ARG A 79 -9.87 6.79 -3.58
CA ARG A 79 -10.18 6.23 -4.91
C ARG A 79 -11.03 4.96 -4.82
N ARG A 80 -10.75 4.10 -3.83
CA ARG A 80 -11.56 2.89 -3.60
C ARG A 80 -12.99 3.22 -3.21
N LEU A 81 -13.20 4.24 -2.37
CA LEU A 81 -14.51 4.74 -1.97
C LEU A 81 -15.25 5.36 -3.15
N ASP A 82 -14.58 6.18 -3.96
CA ASP A 82 -15.16 6.87 -5.12
C ASP A 82 -15.61 5.90 -6.23
N ILE A 83 -14.91 4.77 -6.39
CA ILE A 83 -15.29 3.68 -7.31
C ILE A 83 -16.45 2.83 -6.75
N GLY A 84 -16.94 3.13 -5.55
CA GLY A 84 -18.09 2.47 -4.93
C GLY A 84 -17.76 1.19 -4.17
N ASN A 85 -16.50 0.97 -3.77
CA ASN A 85 -16.22 -0.12 -2.82
C ASN A 85 -16.85 0.23 -1.46
N LYS A 86 -17.51 -0.76 -0.85
CA LYS A 86 -18.19 -0.57 0.43
C LYS A 86 -17.16 -0.35 1.56
N ALA A 87 -17.53 0.47 2.55
CA ALA A 87 -16.76 0.72 3.77
C ALA A 87 -16.09 -0.52 4.41
N PRO A 88 -16.70 -1.72 4.50
CA PRO A 88 -16.05 -2.94 5.03
C PRO A 88 -14.82 -3.43 4.24
N THR A 89 -14.65 -3.01 2.98
CA THR A 89 -13.43 -3.27 2.19
C THR A 89 -12.31 -2.29 2.54
N VAL A 90 -12.64 -1.15 3.13
CA VAL A 90 -11.73 -0.06 3.52
C VAL A 90 -11.37 -0.14 5.00
N ASN A 91 -12.37 -0.30 5.85
CA ASN A 91 -12.25 -0.52 7.29
C ASN A 91 -12.62 -1.97 7.54
N ARG A 92 -11.63 -2.83 7.74
CA ARG A 92 -11.90 -4.14 8.30
C ARG A 92 -12.05 -3.96 9.82
N ASP A 93 -13.23 -4.26 10.34
CA ASP A 93 -13.53 -4.29 11.78
C ASP A 93 -12.59 -5.24 12.55
#